data_AF-A0A6M2ENN6-F1
#
_entry.id   AF-A0A6M2ENN6-F1
#
_cell.length_a   1.000
_cell.length_b   1.000
_cell.length_c   1.000
_cell.angle_alpha   90.00
_cell.angle_beta   90.00
_cell.angle_gamma   90.00
#
_symmetry.space_group_name_H-M   'P 1'
#
loop_
_entity.id
_entity.type
_entity.pdbx_description
1 polymer ?
#
loop_
_entity_poly.entity_id
_entity_poly.type
_entity_poly.pdbx_seq_one_letter_code
_entity_poly.pdbx_strand_id
1 'polypeptide(L)'
;MSVDNCRIEITNLDSDDSDLDSEVPILDGSAREWVERIEKDGLVAAKDECGNDCEKLAPYLNEPIHVSKNDSFVAAFPSPKVRVSYGIDFPQVAIGSQWFSLAPLEDSLYAREIAPSRTFCIYEEVEHMRNAGLIKGGSLDNAIVCSANKGWLNPPLRFSDEPCRHKILDLVGDLSLFARFGNQGLLVAHMVVYKGGHALHTNFGRHLNDSFKS
;
A
#
# COMPACT_ATOMS: atom_id res chain seq x y z
N MET A 1 -5.57 -8.27 -5.35
CA MET A 1 -5.60 -9.44 -6.25
C MET A 1 -5.64 -10.77 -5.51
N SER A 2 -5.86 -10.78 -4.18
CA SER A 2 -6.09 -12.00 -3.40
C SER A 2 -5.07 -13.14 -3.54
N VAL A 3 -3.83 -12.85 -3.95
CA VAL A 3 -2.75 -13.85 -4.06
C VAL A 3 -2.27 -14.21 -2.66
N ASP A 4 -2.47 -15.47 -2.25
CA ASP A 4 -2.05 -15.95 -0.93
C ASP A 4 -0.62 -16.52 -0.95
N ASN A 5 -0.24 -17.18 -2.05
CA ASN A 5 1.07 -17.82 -2.20
C ASN A 5 1.70 -17.41 -3.53
N CYS A 6 2.91 -16.84 -3.49
CA CYS A 6 3.71 -16.58 -4.68
C CYS A 6 5.21 -16.62 -4.35
N ARG A 7 6.04 -16.74 -5.39
CA ARG A 7 7.49 -16.56 -5.32
C ARG A 7 7.85 -15.37 -6.19
N ILE A 8 8.51 -14.38 -5.59
CA ILE A 8 9.03 -13.20 -6.28
C ILE A 8 10.55 -13.37 -6.37
N GLU A 9 11.08 -13.34 -7.59
CA GLU A 9 12.53 -13.38 -7.86
C GLU A 9 12.96 -12.05 -8.46
N ILE A 10 14.03 -11.46 -7.93
CA ILE A 10 14.56 -10.17 -8.37
C ILE A 10 16.03 -10.40 -8.75
N THR A 11 16.37 -10.13 -10.00
CA THR A 11 17.72 -10.24 -10.53
C THR A 11 18.24 -8.86 -10.95
N ASN A 12 19.41 -8.48 -10.44
CA ASN A 12 20.06 -7.23 -10.81
C ASN A 12 20.90 -7.48 -12.07
N LEU A 13 20.46 -6.96 -13.22
CA LEU A 13 21.15 -7.16 -14.50
C LEU A 13 22.27 -6.13 -14.74
N ASP A 14 22.33 -5.08 -13.94
CA ASP A 14 23.13 -3.87 -14.21
C ASP A 14 24.32 -3.65 -13.26
N SER A 15 24.65 -4.61 -12.38
CA SER A 15 25.82 -4.50 -11.50
C SER A 15 26.65 -5.79 -11.44
N ASP A 16 27.93 -5.71 -11.85
CA ASP A 16 28.98 -6.71 -11.55
C ASP A 16 29.31 -6.80 -10.04
N ASP A 17 28.63 -5.98 -9.21
CA ASP A 17 28.82 -5.88 -7.78
C ASP A 17 27.72 -6.67 -7.06
N SER A 18 28.10 -7.83 -6.49
CA SER A 18 27.19 -8.78 -5.84
C SER A 18 26.62 -8.31 -4.50
N ASP A 19 27.07 -7.15 -4.01
CA ASP A 19 26.79 -6.64 -2.67
C ASP A 19 25.74 -5.51 -2.65
N LEU A 20 25.14 -5.16 -3.80
CA LEU A 20 23.99 -4.25 -3.85
C LEU A 20 22.68 -5.00 -3.62
N ASP A 21 21.99 -4.67 -2.53
CA ASP A 21 20.64 -5.19 -2.23
C ASP A 21 19.71 -4.99 -3.43
N SER A 22 19.17 -6.08 -3.97
CA SER A 22 18.19 -6.05 -5.06
C SER A 22 16.89 -5.39 -4.59
N GLU A 23 16.55 -4.22 -5.15
CA GLU A 23 15.29 -3.52 -4.88
C GLU A 23 14.18 -4.00 -5.81
N VAL A 24 12.94 -4.04 -5.31
CA VAL A 24 11.75 -4.27 -6.15
C VAL A 24 11.64 -3.12 -7.16
N PRO A 25 11.46 -3.38 -8.47
CA PRO A 25 11.37 -2.32 -9.46
C PRO A 25 10.16 -1.41 -9.19
N ILE A 26 10.40 -0.10 -9.21
CA ILE A 26 9.38 0.93 -8.93
C ILE A 26 8.33 1.08 -10.04
N LEU A 27 8.65 0.64 -11.27
CA LEU A 27 7.80 0.77 -12.46
C LEU A 27 7.32 2.22 -12.66
N ASP A 28 6.03 2.44 -12.88
CA ASP A 28 5.41 3.78 -12.96
C ASP A 28 5.11 4.43 -11.59
N GLY A 29 5.55 3.81 -10.49
CA GLY A 29 5.29 4.26 -9.12
C GLY A 29 3.94 3.82 -8.55
N SER A 30 3.16 3.04 -9.29
CA SER A 30 1.88 2.50 -8.86
C SER A 30 1.89 0.96 -8.83
N ALA A 31 0.79 0.35 -8.42
CA ALA A 31 0.63 -1.12 -8.44
C ALA A 31 -0.02 -1.62 -9.74
N ARG A 32 -0.35 -0.74 -10.69
CA ARG A 32 -1.13 -1.09 -11.88
C ARG A 32 -0.48 -2.20 -12.70
N GLU A 33 0.81 -2.03 -13.03
CA GLU A 33 1.53 -3.02 -13.84
C GLU A 33 1.63 -4.39 -13.14
N TRP A 34 1.81 -4.40 -11.82
CA TRP A 34 1.78 -5.63 -11.03
C TRP A 34 0.41 -6.32 -11.12
N VAL A 35 -0.67 -5.56 -10.97
CA VAL A 35 -2.05 -6.07 -11.10
C VAL A 35 -2.30 -6.63 -12.49
N GLU A 36 -1.96 -5.89 -13.55
CA GLU A 36 -2.15 -6.32 -14.95
C GLU A 36 -1.42 -7.64 -15.24
N ARG A 37 -0.22 -7.84 -14.67
CA ARG A 37 0.54 -9.09 -14.82
C ARG A 37 -0.11 -10.25 -14.08
N ILE A 38 -0.53 -10.05 -12.83
CA ILE A 38 -1.22 -11.08 -12.04
C ILE A 38 -2.54 -11.49 -12.70
N GLU A 39 -3.32 -10.53 -13.21
CA GLU A 39 -4.57 -10.83 -13.92
C GLU A 39 -4.35 -11.61 -15.21
N LYS A 40 -3.28 -11.27 -15.94
CA LYS A 40 -2.91 -11.96 -17.17
C LYS A 40 -2.48 -13.41 -16.92
N ASP A 41 -1.70 -13.64 -15.87
CA ASP A 41 -1.19 -14.98 -15.54
C ASP A 41 -2.25 -15.85 -14.85
N GLY A 42 -3.20 -15.22 -14.15
CA GLY A 42 -4.34 -15.87 -13.51
C GLY A 42 -3.99 -16.48 -12.15
N LEU A 43 -5.03 -16.97 -11.47
CA LEU A 43 -4.92 -17.60 -10.15
C LEU A 43 -5.21 -19.10 -10.25
N VAL A 44 -4.51 -19.88 -9.42
CA VAL A 44 -4.74 -21.31 -9.24
C VAL A 44 -5.08 -21.58 -7.79
N ALA A 45 -6.11 -22.39 -7.54
CA ALA A 45 -6.47 -22.79 -6.18
C ALA A 45 -5.30 -23.51 -5.51
N ALA A 46 -4.90 -23.01 -4.34
CA ALA A 46 -3.84 -23.62 -3.55
C ALA A 46 -4.34 -24.94 -2.93
N LYS A 47 -3.43 -25.92 -2.87
CA LYS A 47 -3.66 -27.21 -2.22
C LYS A 47 -2.70 -27.39 -1.06
N ASP A 48 -3.15 -28.10 -0.02
CA ASP A 48 -2.27 -28.49 1.08
C ASP A 48 -1.27 -29.59 0.64
N GLU A 49 -0.37 -29.97 1.54
CA GLU A 49 0.62 -31.04 1.32
C GLU A 49 -0.02 -32.40 0.99
N CYS A 50 -1.29 -32.58 1.33
CA CYS A 50 -2.08 -33.78 1.08
C CYS A 50 -2.95 -33.69 -0.19
N GLY A 51 -2.93 -32.56 -0.91
CA GLY A 51 -3.69 -32.33 -2.13
C GLY A 51 -5.13 -31.86 -1.95
N ASN A 52 -5.56 -31.51 -0.73
CA ASN A 52 -6.90 -31.03 -0.42
C ASN A 52 -7.04 -29.52 -0.66
N ASP A 53 -8.28 -29.09 -0.88
CA ASP A 53 -8.62 -27.67 -0.98
C ASP A 53 -8.43 -26.98 0.38
N CYS A 54 -7.85 -25.78 0.36
CA CYS A 54 -7.64 -24.96 1.54
C CYS A 54 -8.66 -23.82 1.58
N GLU A 55 -9.33 -23.63 2.71
CA GLU A 55 -10.12 -22.42 2.91
C GLU A 55 -9.21 -21.22 3.16
N LYS A 56 -9.52 -20.12 2.48
CA LYS A 56 -8.84 -18.84 2.69
C LYS A 56 -9.27 -18.26 4.04
N LEU A 57 -8.30 -18.04 4.94
CA LEU A 57 -8.60 -17.46 6.24
C LEU A 57 -8.75 -15.94 6.13
N ALA A 58 -9.86 -15.42 6.67
CA ALA A 58 -10.11 -13.99 6.80
C ALA A 58 -10.12 -13.64 8.29
N PRO A 59 -9.20 -12.80 8.79
CA PRO A 59 -9.22 -12.38 10.19
C PRO A 59 -10.37 -11.39 10.37
N TYR A 60 -11.39 -11.76 11.14
CA TYR A 60 -12.50 -10.89 11.50
C TYR A 60 -12.19 -10.15 12.80
N LEU A 61 -12.58 -8.87 12.85
CA LEU A 61 -12.46 -8.07 14.07
C LEU A 61 -13.75 -8.15 14.90
N ASN A 62 -13.64 -8.56 16.16
CA ASN A 62 -14.78 -8.65 17.08
C ASN A 62 -14.98 -7.38 17.93
N GLU A 63 -13.90 -6.66 18.24
CA GLU A 63 -13.92 -5.45 19.06
C GLU A 63 -13.08 -4.34 18.40
N PRO A 64 -13.42 -3.05 18.58
CA PRO A 64 -12.63 -1.97 18.03
C PRO A 64 -11.18 -1.97 18.55
N ILE A 65 -10.23 -1.72 17.65
CA ILE A 65 -8.80 -1.63 17.96
C ILE A 65 -8.24 -0.36 17.32
N HIS A 66 -7.35 0.35 18.02
CA HIS A 66 -6.74 1.56 17.49
C HIS A 66 -5.31 1.74 17.96
N VAL A 67 -4.52 2.42 17.13
CA VAL A 67 -3.19 2.93 17.48
C VAL A 67 -3.09 4.38 17.03
N SER A 68 -2.38 5.20 17.79
CA SER A 68 -2.19 6.62 17.49
C SER A 68 -0.76 7.06 17.75
N LYS A 69 -0.28 8.02 16.97
CA LYS A 69 0.99 8.71 17.18
C LYS A 69 0.80 10.19 16.85
N ASN A 70 0.98 11.07 17.83
CA ASN A 70 0.69 12.49 17.71
C ASN A 70 -0.76 12.73 17.21
N ASP A 71 -0.93 13.38 16.07
CA ASP A 71 -2.20 13.67 15.40
C ASP A 71 -2.57 12.63 14.32
N SER A 72 -1.81 11.53 14.19
CA SER A 72 -2.09 10.41 13.28
C SER A 72 -2.68 9.22 14.01
N PHE A 73 -3.57 8.47 13.34
CA PHE A 73 -4.16 7.25 13.91
C PHE A 73 -4.56 6.23 12.84
N VAL A 74 -4.66 4.97 13.27
CA VAL A 74 -5.37 3.88 12.61
C VAL A 74 -6.37 3.32 13.61
N ALA A 75 -7.65 3.29 13.25
CA ALA A 75 -8.69 2.65 14.03
C ALA A 75 -9.44 1.64 13.15
N ALA A 76 -9.68 0.45 13.66
CA ALA A 76 -10.48 -0.56 13.00
C ALA A 76 -11.72 -0.88 13.83
N PHE A 77 -12.86 -1.00 13.15
CA PHE A 77 -14.15 -1.32 13.73
C PHE A 77 -14.69 -2.61 13.12
N PRO A 78 -15.37 -3.48 13.90
CA PRO A 78 -16.04 -4.65 13.39
C PRO A 78 -16.93 -4.32 12.19
N SER A 79 -16.78 -5.06 11.09
CA SER A 79 -17.53 -4.87 9.86
C SER A 79 -17.63 -6.19 9.11
N PRO A 80 -18.75 -6.49 8.43
CA PRO A 80 -18.91 -7.71 7.65
C PRO A 80 -18.09 -7.72 6.36
N LYS A 81 -17.50 -6.57 5.98
CA LYS A 81 -16.68 -6.40 4.77
C LYS A 81 -15.46 -5.55 5.06
N VAL A 82 -14.41 -5.74 4.27
CA VAL A 82 -13.24 -4.86 4.28
C VAL A 82 -13.64 -3.49 3.75
N ARG A 83 -13.55 -2.47 4.59
CA ARG A 83 -13.77 -1.06 4.24
C ARG A 83 -12.58 -0.24 4.69
N VAL A 84 -12.14 0.70 3.85
CA VAL A 84 -11.05 1.62 4.19
C VAL A 84 -11.52 3.05 4.00
N SER A 85 -11.35 3.88 5.02
CA SER A 85 -11.49 5.33 4.96
C SER A 85 -10.13 5.93 5.33
N TYR A 86 -9.50 6.61 4.39
CA TYR A 86 -8.16 7.17 4.58
C TYR A 86 -8.21 8.67 4.42
N GLY A 87 -7.64 9.38 5.38
CA GLY A 87 -7.48 10.83 5.37
C GLY A 87 -6.01 11.21 5.38
N ILE A 88 -5.65 12.15 4.52
CA ILE A 88 -4.32 12.78 4.49
C ILE A 88 -4.46 14.27 4.77
N ASP A 89 -3.37 14.88 5.23
CA ASP A 89 -3.31 16.30 5.54
C ASP A 89 -1.88 16.80 5.32
N PHE A 90 -1.63 17.31 4.12
CA PHE A 90 -0.33 17.85 3.70
C PHE A 90 -0.37 19.38 3.60
N PRO A 91 0.68 20.08 4.03
CA PRO A 91 0.72 21.53 4.01
C PRO A 91 0.77 22.12 2.58
N GLN A 92 1.21 21.34 1.59
CA GLN A 92 1.22 21.76 0.19
C GLN A 92 -0.21 21.85 -0.34
N VAL A 93 -0.65 23.05 -0.73
CA VAL A 93 -2.03 23.33 -1.16
C VAL A 93 -2.51 22.41 -2.30
N ALA A 94 -1.61 21.99 -3.19
CA ALA A 94 -1.94 21.08 -4.29
C ALA A 94 -2.30 19.66 -3.84
N ILE A 95 -1.85 19.24 -2.65
CA ILE A 95 -2.24 17.97 -2.00
C ILE A 95 -3.34 18.28 -0.97
N GLY A 96 -3.04 19.12 0.02
CA GLY A 96 -3.97 19.56 1.05
C GLY A 96 -4.50 18.43 1.92
N SER A 97 -5.66 18.69 2.53
CA SER A 97 -6.41 17.70 3.28
C SER A 97 -7.39 16.97 2.37
N GLN A 98 -7.31 15.65 2.32
CA GLN A 98 -8.15 14.82 1.45
C GLN A 98 -8.67 13.63 2.24
N TRP A 99 -9.86 13.15 1.87
CA TRP A 99 -10.42 11.90 2.36
C TRP A 99 -10.90 11.06 1.20
N PHE A 100 -10.56 9.78 1.22
CA PHE A 100 -11.10 8.80 0.31
C PHE A 100 -11.64 7.60 1.09
N SER A 101 -12.75 7.04 0.64
CA SER A 101 -13.36 5.86 1.25
C SER A 101 -13.76 4.84 0.20
N LEU A 102 -13.42 3.58 0.47
CA LEU A 102 -13.72 2.45 -0.39
C LEU A 102 -14.41 1.33 0.40
N ALA A 103 -15.54 0.85 -0.10
CA ALA A 103 -16.28 -0.25 0.49
C ALA A 103 -17.11 -0.99 -0.58
N PRO A 104 -17.02 -2.33 -0.69
CA PRO A 104 -15.95 -3.18 -0.14
C PRO A 104 -14.65 -3.04 -0.94
N LEU A 105 -13.50 -3.26 -0.29
CA LEU A 105 -12.22 -3.38 -0.99
C LEU A 105 -12.14 -4.78 -1.64
N GLU A 106 -12.69 -4.89 -2.84
CA GLU A 106 -12.66 -6.07 -3.70
C GLU A 106 -11.64 -5.91 -4.84
N ASP A 107 -11.18 -7.02 -5.43
CA ASP A 107 -10.09 -7.02 -6.40
C ASP A 107 -10.33 -6.11 -7.62
N SER A 108 -11.53 -6.18 -8.22
CA SER A 108 -11.89 -5.34 -9.39
C SER A 108 -11.90 -3.85 -9.04
N LEU A 109 -12.30 -3.52 -7.82
CA LEU A 109 -12.36 -2.15 -7.34
C LEU A 109 -10.97 -1.64 -6.97
N TYR A 110 -10.14 -2.49 -6.35
CA TYR A 110 -8.73 -2.18 -6.11
C TYR A 110 -7.98 -1.91 -7.41
N ALA A 111 -8.13 -2.78 -8.41
CA ALA A 111 -7.50 -2.66 -9.72
C ALA A 111 -7.87 -1.34 -10.42
N ARG A 112 -9.13 -0.91 -10.31
CA ARG A 112 -9.62 0.32 -10.96
C ARG A 112 -9.32 1.59 -10.17
N GLU A 113 -9.53 1.59 -8.86
CA GLU A 113 -9.59 2.79 -8.04
C GLU A 113 -8.31 3.07 -7.26
N ILE A 114 -7.48 2.05 -6.99
CA ILE A 114 -6.34 2.14 -6.08
C ILE A 114 -5.03 1.86 -6.81
N ALA A 115 -4.94 0.70 -7.49
CA ALA A 115 -3.73 0.23 -8.14
C ALA A 115 -3.07 1.25 -9.10
N PRO A 116 -3.80 2.10 -9.85
CA PRO A 116 -3.19 3.11 -10.71
C PRO A 116 -2.59 4.32 -9.99
N SER A 117 -2.78 4.46 -8.68
CA SER A 117 -2.34 5.65 -7.94
C SER A 117 -0.83 5.63 -7.75
N ARG A 118 -0.13 6.58 -8.37
CA ARG A 118 1.33 6.67 -8.30
C ARG A 118 1.78 7.22 -6.96
N THR A 119 2.99 6.83 -6.56
CA THR A 119 3.67 7.44 -5.43
C THR A 119 3.90 8.92 -5.69
N PHE A 120 4.03 9.69 -4.61
CA PHE A 120 4.16 11.13 -4.68
C PHE A 120 5.24 11.64 -3.75
N CYS A 121 5.87 12.74 -4.15
CA CYS A 121 6.93 13.35 -3.38
C CYS A 121 6.88 14.87 -3.45
N ILE A 122 7.45 15.50 -2.43
CA ILE A 122 7.65 16.94 -2.39
C ILE A 122 9.01 17.25 -3.02
N TYR A 123 9.01 18.06 -4.08
CA TYR A 123 10.20 18.37 -4.87
C TYR A 123 11.36 18.84 -4.00
N GLU A 124 11.08 19.75 -3.06
CA GLU A 124 12.09 20.34 -2.18
C GLU A 124 12.72 19.29 -1.23
N GLU A 125 11.97 18.25 -0.83
CA GLU A 125 12.49 17.13 -0.03
C GLU A 125 13.34 16.18 -0.87
N VAL A 126 12.92 15.91 -2.11
CA VAL A 126 13.66 15.05 -3.05
C VAL A 126 15.01 15.66 -3.43
N GLU A 127 15.07 16.96 -3.70
CA GLU A 127 16.33 17.64 -4.02
C GLU A 127 17.34 17.54 -2.87
N HIS A 128 16.87 17.65 -1.63
CA HIS A 128 17.71 17.45 -0.46
C HIS A 128 18.26 16.01 -0.37
N MET A 129 17.40 15.01 -0.58
CA MET A 129 17.79 13.59 -0.54
C MET A 129 18.75 13.21 -1.69
N ARG A 130 18.53 13.73 -2.89
CA ARG A 130 19.44 13.54 -4.03
C ARG A 130 20.81 14.12 -3.78
N ASN A 131 20.88 15.32 -3.20
CA ASN A 131 22.15 15.95 -2.80
C ASN A 131 22.87 15.14 -1.71
N ALA A 132 22.15 14.35 -0.92
CA ALA A 132 22.70 13.39 0.04
C ALA A 132 23.05 12.01 -0.56
N GLY A 133 22.88 11.83 -1.88
CA GLY A 133 23.17 10.58 -2.58
C GLY A 133 22.10 9.50 -2.45
N LEU A 134 20.89 9.83 -1.99
CA LEU A 134 19.75 8.93 -1.84
C LEU A 134 18.77 9.07 -3.03
N ILE A 135 17.83 8.12 -3.20
CA ILE A 135 16.77 8.13 -4.24
C ILE A 135 17.32 8.29 -5.66
N LYS A 136 18.33 7.47 -6.01
CA LYS A 136 18.97 7.51 -7.34
C LYS A 136 18.06 7.01 -8.47
N GLY A 137 17.03 6.22 -8.15
CA GLY A 137 16.06 5.69 -9.11
C GLY A 137 14.80 6.54 -9.33
N GLY A 138 14.59 7.61 -8.55
CA GLY A 138 13.39 8.43 -8.67
C GLY A 138 13.42 9.35 -9.89
N SER A 139 12.35 9.38 -10.68
CA SER A 139 12.15 10.27 -11.84
C SER A 139 10.72 10.80 -11.89
N LEU A 140 10.43 11.72 -12.83
CA LEU A 140 9.05 12.18 -13.07
C LEU A 140 8.17 11.10 -13.71
N ASP A 141 8.76 10.00 -14.18
CA ASP A 141 8.05 8.90 -14.82
C ASP A 141 7.49 7.90 -13.79
N ASN A 142 8.09 7.86 -12.59
CA ASN A 142 7.74 6.92 -11.54
C ASN A 142 7.22 7.55 -10.25
N ALA A 143 6.93 8.86 -10.24
CA ALA A 143 6.29 9.55 -9.14
C ALA A 143 5.57 10.82 -9.61
N ILE A 144 4.47 11.20 -8.96
CA ILE A 144 3.91 12.56 -9.10
C ILE A 144 4.63 13.51 -8.14
N VAL A 145 5.10 14.63 -8.67
CA VAL A 145 5.96 15.55 -7.91
C VAL A 145 5.20 16.84 -7.66
N CYS A 146 5.11 17.21 -6.39
CA CYS A 146 4.54 18.48 -5.95
C CYS A 146 5.64 19.41 -5.48
N SER A 147 5.69 20.64 -5.98
CA SER A 147 6.47 21.71 -5.36
C SER A 147 5.60 22.51 -4.40
N ALA A 148 6.17 22.90 -3.26
CA ALA A 148 5.48 23.72 -2.28
C ALA A 148 4.91 25.02 -2.87
N ASN A 149 5.58 25.60 -3.86
CA ASN A 149 5.23 26.92 -4.42
C ASN A 149 4.59 26.85 -5.81
N LYS A 150 4.82 25.77 -6.58
CA LYS A 150 4.36 25.64 -7.96
C LYS A 150 3.21 24.65 -8.15
N GLY A 151 2.85 23.90 -7.10
CA GLY A 151 1.89 22.80 -7.19
C GLY A 151 2.47 21.60 -7.95
N TRP A 152 1.63 20.87 -8.69
CA TRP A 152 2.03 19.68 -9.44
C TRP A 152 2.99 20.01 -10.59
N LEU A 153 4.14 19.34 -10.63
CA LEU A 153 5.19 19.56 -11.64
C LEU A 153 5.02 18.68 -12.89
N ASN A 154 4.35 17.54 -12.77
CA ASN A 154 4.11 16.59 -13.86
C ASN A 154 2.62 16.16 -13.97
N PRO A 155 1.68 17.12 -14.15
CA PRO A 155 0.29 16.78 -14.46
C PRO A 155 0.16 16.08 -15.83
N PRO A 156 -0.95 15.37 -16.10
CA PRO A 156 -2.14 15.23 -15.23
C PRO A 156 -1.96 14.18 -14.14
N LEU A 157 -2.75 14.34 -13.07
CA LEU A 157 -3.00 13.27 -12.11
C LEU A 157 -3.97 12.27 -12.74
N ARG A 158 -3.86 11.01 -12.33
CA ARG A 158 -4.81 9.95 -12.71
C ARG A 158 -6.14 10.09 -11.96
N PHE A 159 -6.07 10.62 -10.75
CA PHE A 159 -7.21 10.98 -9.91
C PHE A 159 -6.95 12.33 -9.23
N SER A 160 -7.99 13.13 -8.99
CA SER A 160 -7.83 14.40 -8.25
C SER A 160 -7.31 14.19 -6.81
N ASP A 161 -7.57 13.01 -6.24
CA ASP A 161 -7.18 12.53 -4.92
C ASP A 161 -6.14 11.38 -5.00
N GLU A 162 -5.35 11.34 -6.08
CA GLU A 162 -4.30 10.31 -6.31
C GLU A 162 -3.36 10.12 -5.09
N PRO A 163 -2.91 11.17 -4.38
CA PRO A 163 -2.10 11.00 -3.15
C PRO A 163 -2.82 10.23 -2.04
N CYS A 164 -4.11 10.51 -1.81
CA CYS A 164 -4.90 9.84 -0.79
C CYS A 164 -5.14 8.36 -1.14
N ARG A 165 -5.40 8.07 -2.42
CA ARG A 165 -5.56 6.69 -2.92
C ARG A 165 -4.24 5.91 -2.87
N HIS A 166 -3.12 6.54 -3.16
CA HIS A 166 -1.80 5.90 -3.00
C HIS A 166 -1.52 5.54 -1.53
N LYS A 167 -1.95 6.35 -0.56
CA LYS A 167 -1.82 5.98 0.86
C LYS A 167 -2.67 4.79 1.28
N ILE A 168 -3.76 4.50 0.56
CA ILE A 168 -4.50 3.25 0.71
C ILE A 168 -3.74 2.09 0.07
N LEU A 169 -3.12 2.30 -1.09
CA LEU A 169 -2.22 1.31 -1.70
C LEU A 169 -1.11 0.93 -0.71
N ASP A 170 -0.43 1.91 -0.12
CA ASP A 170 0.59 1.71 0.93
C ASP A 170 0.04 0.89 2.11
N LEU A 171 -1.13 1.25 2.63
CA LEU A 171 -1.77 0.54 3.75
C LEU A 171 -2.04 -0.93 3.42
N VAL A 172 -2.59 -1.20 2.24
CA VAL A 172 -2.89 -2.57 1.79
C VAL A 172 -1.60 -3.37 1.66
N GLY A 173 -0.55 -2.79 1.08
CA GLY A 173 0.77 -3.39 1.00
C GLY A 173 1.37 -3.70 2.37
N ASP A 174 1.41 -2.72 3.27
CA ASP A 174 1.98 -2.88 4.61
C ASP A 174 1.26 -3.94 5.44
N LEU A 175 -0.08 -3.99 5.37
CA LEU A 175 -0.87 -4.99 6.10
C LEU A 175 -0.75 -6.39 5.49
N SER A 176 -0.50 -6.50 4.17
CA SER A 176 -0.24 -7.79 3.53
C SER A 176 1.00 -8.49 4.08
N LEU A 177 1.97 -7.77 4.66
CA LEU A 177 3.15 -8.36 5.31
C LEU A 177 2.81 -9.17 6.57
N PHE A 178 1.61 -9.00 7.10
CA PHE A 178 1.09 -9.78 8.23
C PHE A 178 0.31 -11.02 7.77
N ALA A 179 0.23 -11.27 6.46
CA ALA A 179 -0.30 -12.52 5.90
C ALA A 179 0.50 -13.71 6.43
N ARG A 180 -0.18 -14.59 7.17
CA ARG A 180 0.40 -15.81 7.76
C ARG A 180 -0.63 -16.92 7.80
N PHE A 181 -0.16 -18.17 7.77
CA PHE A 181 -1.01 -19.36 7.94
C PHE A 181 -2.24 -19.39 6.99
N GLY A 182 -2.09 -18.92 5.75
CA GLY A 182 -3.18 -18.89 4.77
C GLY A 182 -4.19 -17.76 4.94
N ASN A 183 -3.91 -16.77 5.81
CA ASN A 183 -4.69 -15.54 5.88
C ASN A 183 -4.15 -14.46 4.92
N GLN A 184 -5.05 -13.59 4.43
CA GLN A 184 -4.73 -12.56 3.45
C GLN A 184 -4.01 -11.30 4.01
N GLY A 185 -3.63 -11.30 5.29
CA GLY A 185 -3.03 -10.15 6.01
C GLY A 185 -3.98 -8.98 6.28
N LEU A 186 -5.00 -8.81 5.44
CA LEU A 186 -5.97 -7.73 5.53
C LEU A 186 -7.18 -8.11 6.40
N LEU A 187 -7.40 -7.31 7.43
CA LEU A 187 -8.48 -7.46 8.40
C LEU A 187 -9.85 -7.20 7.77
N VAL A 188 -10.80 -8.11 8.01
CA VAL A 188 -12.22 -7.88 7.68
C VAL A 188 -12.81 -6.95 8.75
N ALA A 189 -12.68 -5.65 8.47
CA ALA A 189 -13.09 -4.56 9.33
C ALA A 189 -13.32 -3.27 8.52
N HIS A 190 -13.90 -2.26 9.16
CA HIS A 190 -13.81 -0.88 8.68
C HIS A 190 -12.59 -0.23 9.31
N MET A 191 -11.55 -0.01 8.52
CA MET A 191 -10.36 0.74 8.90
C MET A 191 -10.54 2.22 8.58
N VAL A 192 -10.34 3.08 9.57
CA VAL A 192 -10.28 4.52 9.47
C VAL A 192 -8.86 4.96 9.79
N VAL A 193 -8.19 5.60 8.84
CA VAL A 193 -6.80 6.03 8.96
C VAL A 193 -6.73 7.52 8.72
N TYR A 194 -5.97 8.23 9.54
CA TYR A 194 -5.69 9.65 9.35
C TYR A 194 -4.19 9.92 9.51
N LYS A 195 -3.60 10.60 8.52
CA LYS A 195 -2.16 10.93 8.47
C LYS A 195 -1.26 9.72 8.73
N GLY A 196 -1.69 8.55 8.26
CA GLY A 196 -0.92 7.32 8.41
C GLY A 196 0.30 7.27 7.49
N GLY A 197 1.14 6.26 7.75
CA GLY A 197 2.32 5.93 6.97
C GLY A 197 2.92 4.62 7.47
N HIS A 198 3.94 4.10 6.79
CA HIS A 198 4.45 2.75 7.01
C HIS A 198 4.74 2.40 8.48
N ALA A 199 5.32 3.33 9.25
CA ALA A 199 5.58 3.12 10.67
C ALA A 199 4.30 2.91 11.50
N LEU A 200 3.24 3.68 11.22
CA LEU A 200 1.95 3.56 11.90
C LEU A 200 1.20 2.31 11.44
N HIS A 201 1.23 2.00 10.14
CA HIS A 201 0.64 0.78 9.58
C HIS A 201 1.29 -0.47 10.19
N THR A 202 2.62 -0.50 10.28
CA THR A 202 3.38 -1.59 10.88
C THR A 202 3.08 -1.71 12.38
N ASN A 203 2.99 -0.59 13.10
CA ASN A 203 2.63 -0.60 14.52
C ASN A 203 1.23 -1.19 14.73
N PHE A 204 0.27 -0.80 13.90
CA PHE A 204 -1.08 -1.34 13.91
C PHE A 204 -1.10 -2.85 13.62
N GLY A 205 -0.42 -3.31 12.57
CA GLY A 205 -0.36 -4.73 12.22
C GLY A 205 0.27 -5.59 13.32
N ARG A 206 1.28 -5.09 14.04
CA ARG A 206 1.83 -5.76 15.22
C ARG A 206 0.80 -5.87 16.34
N HIS A 207 0.10 -4.77 16.63
CA HIS A 207 -0.93 -4.75 17.67
C HIS A 207 -2.10 -5.70 17.36
N LEU A 208 -2.51 -5.80 16.08
CA LEU A 208 -3.48 -6.81 15.63
C LEU A 208 -2.98 -8.24 15.87
N ASN A 209 -1.76 -8.55 15.47
CA ASN A 209 -1.20 -9.89 15.61
C ASN A 209 -1.07 -10.33 17.08
N ASP A 210 -0.82 -9.40 17.99
CA ASP A 210 -0.80 -9.71 19.42
C ASP A 210 -2.21 -9.91 19.99
N SER A 211 -3.20 -9.17 19.48
CA SER A 211 -4.61 -9.31 19.87
C SER A 211 -5.26 -10.62 19.40
N PHE A 212 -4.75 -11.23 18.31
CA PHE A 212 -5.25 -12.53 17.82
C PHE A 212 -4.58 -13.74 18.50
N LYS A 213 -3.55 -13.54 19.33
CA LYS A 213 -2.88 -14.62 20.07
C LYS A 213 -3.46 -14.85 21.47
N SER A 214 -4.26 -13.93 21.97
CA SER A 214 -4.95 -13.99 23.27
C SER A 214 -6.33 -14.61 23.14
#